data_AF-A0A3M1CJ24-F1
#
_entry.id   AF-A0A3M1CJ24-F1
#
_cell.length_a   1.000
_cell.length_b   1.000
_cell.length_c   1.000
_cell.angle_alpha   90.00
_cell.angle_beta   90.00
_cell.angle_gamma   90.00
#
_symmetry.space_group_name_H-M   'P 1'
#
loop_
_entity.id
_entity.type
_entity.pdbx_description
1 polymer ?
#
loop_
_entity_poly.entity_id
_entity_poly.type
_entity_poly.pdbx_seq_one_letter_code
_entity_poly.pdbx_strand_id
1 'polypeptide(L)'
;MTDTTNMPMTSRRARLTGTGGLVLLILAAVAVLEWLPVPEDTILWRELFNAGHAPLFAAIFIIFALLFMLWRSRHGRSLAIEYAVAWVVTVGIGAVTELLQIFGPRDADVGDFIRDVIGATAGLLLVHAVILHKRHRPRWKIPLALFMTGLVLILLAVMPAVLCVRAYIERALAFPQLAGCNSHWETW
;
A
#
# COMPACT_ATOMS: atom_id res chain seq x y z
N MET A 1 -18.52 -27.01 -23.68
CA MET A 1 -18.41 -25.66 -24.29
C MET A 1 -19.50 -24.82 -23.64
N THR A 2 -19.20 -24.22 -22.48
CA THR A 2 -20.18 -23.47 -21.68
C THR A 2 -20.25 -22.04 -22.20
N ASP A 3 -21.42 -21.72 -22.73
CA ASP A 3 -21.78 -20.42 -23.29
C ASP A 3 -21.72 -19.33 -22.22
N THR A 4 -20.78 -18.40 -22.36
CA THR A 4 -20.56 -17.28 -21.42
C THR A 4 -21.24 -15.99 -21.87
N THR A 5 -22.07 -16.03 -22.92
CA THR A 5 -22.68 -14.84 -23.52
C THR A 5 -23.85 -14.25 -22.69
N ASN A 6 -24.41 -15.00 -21.75
CA ASN A 6 -25.58 -14.58 -20.96
C ASN A 6 -25.26 -14.20 -19.50
N MET A 7 -24.26 -13.33 -19.28
CA MET A 7 -24.16 -12.66 -17.97
C MET A 7 -25.07 -11.41 -17.94
N PRO A 8 -25.95 -11.28 -16.94
CA PRO A 8 -26.86 -10.14 -16.83
C PRO A 8 -26.07 -8.83 -16.67
N MET A 9 -26.44 -7.81 -17.46
CA MET A 9 -25.78 -6.50 -17.52
C MET A 9 -25.66 -5.78 -16.15
N THR A 10 -26.50 -6.16 -15.18
CA THR A 10 -26.48 -5.66 -13.81
C THR A 10 -25.16 -5.97 -13.07
N SER A 11 -24.53 -7.11 -13.37
CA SER A 11 -23.29 -7.56 -12.72
C SER A 11 -22.04 -6.78 -13.16
N ARG A 12 -22.02 -6.26 -14.41
CA ARG A 12 -20.91 -5.45 -14.93
C ARG A 12 -20.91 -4.04 -14.34
N ARG A 13 -22.09 -3.42 -14.17
CA ARG A 13 -22.22 -2.08 -13.58
C ARG A 13 -21.81 -2.07 -12.11
N ALA A 14 -22.18 -3.10 -11.34
CA ALA A 14 -21.79 -3.25 -9.93
C ALA A 14 -20.27 -3.41 -9.73
N ARG A 15 -19.55 -4.07 -10.66
CA ARG A 15 -18.08 -4.19 -10.61
C ARG A 15 -17.37 -2.87 -10.89
N LEU A 16 -17.89 -2.07 -11.82
CA LEU A 16 -17.31 -0.77 -12.18
C LEU A 16 -17.50 0.27 -11.07
N THR A 17 -18.67 0.31 -10.42
CA THR A 17 -18.91 1.20 -9.28
C THR A 17 -18.04 0.84 -8.07
N GLY A 18 -17.83 -0.46 -7.81
CA GLY A 18 -16.93 -0.92 -6.75
C GLY A 18 -15.47 -0.55 -6.98
N THR A 19 -15.00 -0.57 -8.22
CA THR A 19 -13.61 -0.21 -8.54
C THR A 19 -13.40 1.30 -8.49
N GLY A 20 -14.40 2.09 -8.91
CA GLY A 20 -14.36 3.55 -8.78
C GLY A 20 -14.28 4.01 -7.32
N GLY A 21 -15.08 3.42 -6.42
CA GLY A 21 -15.02 3.72 -4.99
C GLY A 21 -13.67 3.37 -4.35
N LEU A 22 -13.05 2.27 -4.78
CA LEU A 22 -11.75 1.82 -4.29
C LEU A 22 -10.60 2.75 -4.74
N VAL A 23 -10.66 3.24 -5.99
CA VAL A 23 -9.71 4.26 -6.48
C VAL A 23 -9.85 5.55 -5.67
N LEU A 24 -11.08 6.01 -5.40
CA LEU A 24 -11.31 7.19 -4.57
C LEU A 24 -10.78 7.01 -3.14
N LEU A 25 -10.99 5.84 -2.53
CA LEU A 25 -10.47 5.53 -1.20
C LEU A 25 -8.95 5.62 -1.16
N ILE A 26 -8.27 5.13 -2.19
CA ILE A 26 -6.81 5.20 -2.28
C ILE A 26 -6.32 6.61 -2.52
N LEU A 27 -6.97 7.37 -3.42
CA LEU A 27 -6.61 8.78 -3.62
C LEU A 27 -6.79 9.56 -2.32
N ALA A 28 -7.82 9.25 -1.53
CA ALA A 28 -8.00 9.81 -0.21
C ALA A 28 -6.89 9.35 0.76
N ALA A 29 -6.49 8.08 0.76
CA ALA A 29 -5.40 7.59 1.60
C ALA A 29 -4.04 8.20 1.25
N VAL A 30 -3.73 8.34 -0.05
CA VAL A 30 -2.54 9.07 -0.52
C VAL A 30 -2.64 10.53 -0.09
N ALA A 31 -3.76 11.21 -0.32
CA ALA A 31 -3.93 12.60 0.12
C ALA A 31 -3.75 12.77 1.64
N VAL A 32 -4.23 11.82 2.44
CA VAL A 32 -4.04 11.82 3.89
C VAL A 32 -2.57 11.61 4.27
N LEU A 33 -1.84 10.68 3.65
CA LEU A 33 -0.42 10.48 3.95
C LEU A 33 0.44 11.69 3.56
N GLU A 34 0.10 12.33 2.45
CA GLU A 34 0.92 13.38 1.84
C GLU A 34 0.61 14.79 2.36
N TRP A 35 -0.67 15.10 2.64
CA TRP A 35 -1.13 16.47 2.91
C TRP A 35 -1.68 16.68 4.31
N LEU A 36 -1.93 15.62 5.08
CA LEU A 36 -2.35 15.82 6.47
C LEU A 36 -1.13 16.29 7.28
N PRO A 37 -1.14 17.49 7.87
CA PRO A 37 -0.08 17.91 8.78
C PRO A 37 -0.15 17.00 10.00
N VAL A 38 0.73 16.00 10.02
CA VAL A 38 0.85 15.10 11.15
C VAL A 38 1.59 15.84 12.25
N PRO A 39 1.25 15.63 13.52
CA PRO A 39 2.12 16.01 14.63
C PRO A 39 3.44 15.24 14.51
N GLU A 40 4.38 15.73 13.70
CA GLU A 40 5.74 15.20 13.59
C GLU A 40 6.60 15.54 14.81
N ASP A 41 6.01 16.26 15.79
CA ASP A 41 6.57 16.53 17.10
C ASP A 41 6.91 15.25 17.88
N THR A 42 6.35 14.09 17.49
CA THR A 42 6.72 12.80 18.07
C THR A 42 7.22 11.80 17.04
N ILE A 43 8.27 11.05 17.43
CA ILE A 43 8.82 9.94 16.65
C ILE A 43 7.74 8.90 16.36
N LEU A 44 6.81 8.68 17.29
CA LEU A 44 5.71 7.72 17.12
C LEU A 44 4.85 8.02 15.88
N TRP A 45 4.39 9.25 15.73
CA TRP A 45 3.54 9.64 14.61
C TRP A 45 4.27 9.49 13.27
N ARG A 46 5.53 9.93 13.22
CA ARG A 46 6.39 9.76 12.03
C ARG A 46 6.51 8.29 11.63
N GLU A 47 6.86 7.41 12.56
CA GLU A 47 7.01 5.98 12.25
C GLU A 47 5.67 5.32 11.85
N LEU A 48 4.55 5.72 12.44
CA LEU A 48 3.22 5.22 12.06
C LEU A 48 2.85 5.59 10.63
N PHE A 49 3.12 6.82 10.20
CA PHE A 49 2.89 7.25 8.82
C PHE A 49 3.82 6.53 7.85
N ASN A 50 5.11 6.44 8.18
CA ASN A 50 6.11 5.72 7.38
C ASN A 50 5.73 4.24 7.19
N ALA A 51 5.23 3.58 8.23
CA ALA A 51 4.73 2.20 8.15
C ALA A 51 3.50 2.04 7.23
N GLY A 52 2.75 3.11 6.98
CA GLY A 52 1.60 3.13 6.08
C GLY A 52 1.95 3.03 4.60
N HIS A 53 3.15 3.45 4.19
CA HIS A 53 3.58 3.46 2.79
C HIS A 53 3.54 2.08 2.14
N ALA A 54 4.24 1.09 2.71
CA ALA A 54 4.33 -0.23 2.07
C ALA A 54 2.96 -0.93 1.92
N PRO A 55 2.07 -0.99 2.93
CA PRO A 55 0.71 -1.50 2.77
C PRO A 55 -0.12 -0.73 1.75
N LEU A 56 -0.05 0.61 1.74
CA LEU A 56 -0.80 1.43 0.80
C LEU A 56 -0.34 1.17 -0.64
N PHE A 57 0.96 1.18 -0.90
CA PHE A 57 1.50 0.93 -2.23
C PHE A 57 1.30 -0.51 -2.72
N ALA A 58 1.23 -1.48 -1.81
CA ALA A 58 0.76 -2.83 -2.16
C ALA A 58 -0.70 -2.81 -2.63
N ALA A 59 -1.59 -2.07 -1.96
CA ALA A 59 -2.98 -1.92 -2.36
C ALA A 59 -3.13 -1.18 -3.70
N ILE A 60 -2.37 -0.10 -3.90
CA ILE A 60 -2.31 0.65 -5.17
C ILE A 60 -1.92 -0.29 -6.32
N PHE A 61 -0.85 -1.07 -6.14
CA PHE A 61 -0.42 -2.04 -7.14
C PHE A 61 -1.53 -3.05 -7.44
N ILE A 62 -2.15 -3.64 -6.42
CA ILE A 62 -3.22 -4.65 -6.59
C ILE A 62 -4.33 -4.09 -7.47
N ILE A 63 -4.70 -2.83 -7.28
CA ILE A 63 -5.79 -2.20 -8.02
C ILE A 63 -5.41 -1.94 -9.46
N PHE A 64 -4.23 -1.37 -9.72
CA PHE A 64 -3.75 -1.20 -11.09
C PHE A 64 -3.61 -2.55 -11.80
N ALA A 65 -3.09 -3.57 -11.12
CA ALA A 65 -2.99 -4.91 -11.67
C ALA A 65 -4.37 -5.47 -12.04
N LEU A 66 -5.38 -5.33 -11.18
CA LEU A 66 -6.76 -5.75 -11.47
C LEU A 66 -7.39 -4.95 -12.61
N LEU A 67 -7.22 -3.63 -12.64
CA LEU A 67 -7.71 -2.75 -13.71
C LEU A 67 -7.10 -3.11 -15.06
N PHE A 68 -5.79 -3.27 -15.11
CA PHE A 68 -5.07 -3.65 -16.32
C PHE A 68 -5.39 -5.08 -16.76
N MET A 69 -5.56 -6.03 -15.83
CA MET A 69 -6.05 -7.37 -16.17
C MET A 69 -7.47 -7.37 -16.75
N LEU A 70 -8.36 -6.49 -16.27
CA LEU A 70 -9.69 -6.30 -16.88
C LEU A 70 -9.56 -5.73 -18.30
N TRP A 71 -8.65 -4.78 -18.52
CA TRP A 71 -8.43 -4.18 -19.83
C TRP A 71 -7.74 -5.12 -20.83
N ARG A 72 -6.83 -5.98 -20.35
CA ARG A 72 -6.14 -7.03 -21.10
C ARG A 72 -7.09 -7.94 -21.85
N SER A 73 -8.23 -8.26 -21.25
CA SER A 73 -9.27 -9.09 -21.88
C SER A 73 -9.74 -8.56 -23.24
N ARG A 74 -9.48 -7.27 -23.53
CA ARG A 74 -9.82 -6.61 -24.78
C ARG A 74 -8.66 -6.47 -25.79
N HIS A 75 -7.40 -6.57 -25.35
CA HIS A 75 -6.22 -6.19 -26.16
C HIS A 75 -5.15 -7.30 -26.30
N GLY A 76 -5.34 -8.47 -25.70
CA GLY A 76 -4.47 -9.65 -25.97
C GLY A 76 -3.06 -9.58 -25.39
N ARG A 77 -2.75 -8.62 -24.53
CA ARG A 77 -1.43 -8.48 -23.87
C ARG A 77 -1.10 -9.66 -22.93
N SER A 78 0.20 -9.91 -22.75
CA SER A 78 0.69 -10.93 -21.81
C SER A 78 0.51 -10.46 -20.36
N LEU A 79 0.31 -11.40 -19.43
CA LEU A 79 0.13 -11.08 -18.01
C LEU A 79 1.37 -10.38 -17.40
N ALA A 80 2.57 -10.76 -17.87
CA ALA A 80 3.82 -10.16 -17.41
C ALA A 80 3.90 -8.66 -17.75
N ILE A 81 3.44 -8.26 -18.93
CA ILE A 81 3.41 -6.85 -19.33
C ILE A 81 2.45 -6.07 -18.44
N GLU A 82 1.26 -6.61 -18.13
CA GLU A 82 0.31 -5.90 -17.27
C GLU A 82 0.84 -5.71 -15.84
N TYR A 83 1.59 -6.68 -15.31
CA TYR A 83 2.27 -6.52 -14.02
C TYR A 83 3.38 -5.49 -14.08
N ALA A 84 4.20 -5.51 -15.14
CA ALA A 84 5.26 -4.54 -15.32
C ALA A 84 4.69 -3.11 -15.39
N VAL A 85 3.62 -2.91 -16.18
CA VAL A 85 2.95 -1.61 -16.29
C VAL A 85 2.32 -1.20 -14.94
N ALA A 86 1.62 -2.10 -14.25
CA ALA A 86 1.06 -1.81 -12.91
C ALA A 86 2.15 -1.42 -11.90
N TRP A 87 3.28 -2.13 -11.91
CA TRP A 87 4.40 -1.87 -11.01
C TRP A 87 5.06 -0.53 -11.33
N VAL A 88 5.37 -0.26 -12.60
CA VAL A 88 5.99 1.01 -13.03
C VAL A 88 5.08 2.20 -12.71
N VAL A 89 3.76 2.08 -12.94
CA VAL A 89 2.81 3.13 -12.58
C VAL A 89 2.78 3.35 -11.06
N THR A 90 2.76 2.28 -10.28
CA THR A 90 2.71 2.36 -8.82
C THR A 90 3.97 2.98 -8.23
N VAL A 91 5.15 2.54 -8.68
CA VAL A 91 6.45 3.13 -8.28
C VAL A 91 6.59 4.56 -8.78
N GLY A 92 6.10 4.85 -9.99
CA GLY A 92 6.09 6.21 -10.53
C GLY A 92 5.22 7.16 -9.71
N ILE A 93 4.09 6.70 -9.19
CA ILE A 93 3.27 7.47 -8.24
C ILE A 93 4.09 7.78 -6.98
N GLY A 94 4.79 6.80 -6.41
CA GLY A 94 5.63 6.98 -5.22
C GLY A 94 6.75 7.99 -5.44
N ALA A 95 7.42 7.90 -6.59
CA ALA A 95 8.44 8.88 -6.97
C ALA A 95 7.85 10.30 -7.12
N VAL A 96 6.63 10.41 -7.67
CA VAL A 96 5.95 11.70 -7.83
C VAL A 96 5.50 12.25 -6.48
N THR A 97 4.94 11.43 -5.58
CA THR A 97 4.53 11.88 -4.25
C THR A 97 5.72 12.40 -3.46
N GLU A 98 6.83 11.67 -3.47
CA GLU A 98 8.10 12.09 -2.87
C GLU A 98 8.61 13.44 -3.42
N LEU A 99 8.59 13.62 -4.74
CA LEU A 99 8.98 14.89 -5.37
C LEU A 99 8.04 16.04 -5.02
N LEU A 100 6.75 15.76 -4.82
CA LEU A 100 5.77 16.77 -4.42
C LEU A 100 5.95 17.17 -2.95
N GLN A 101 6.42 16.27 -2.08
CA GLN A 101 6.74 16.59 -0.69
C GLN A 101 7.81 17.68 -0.56
N ILE A 102 8.73 17.82 -1.52
CA ILE A 102 9.71 18.94 -1.57
C ILE A 102 9.03 20.31 -1.48
N PHE A 103 7.79 20.43 -1.99
CA PHE A 103 7.00 21.67 -1.95
C PHE A 103 5.93 21.66 -0.85
N GLY A 104 5.83 20.57 -0.10
CA GLY A 104 4.83 20.34 0.92
C GLY A 104 5.32 20.67 2.34
N PRO A 105 4.51 20.34 3.35
CA PRO A 105 4.86 20.55 4.76
C PRO A 105 5.79 19.46 5.33
N ARG A 106 6.06 18.38 4.58
CA ARG A 106 6.90 17.25 4.99
C ARG A 106 8.22 17.26 4.22
N ASP A 107 9.30 16.80 4.85
CA ASP A 107 10.58 16.63 4.19
C ASP A 107 10.56 15.39 3.29
N ALA A 108 11.11 15.52 2.08
CA ALA A 108 11.33 14.37 1.20
C ALA A 108 12.41 13.44 1.82
N ASP A 109 12.03 12.18 2.09
CA ASP A 109 12.87 11.09 2.54
C ASP A 109 12.95 9.97 1.49
N VAL A 110 14.15 9.70 0.98
CA VAL A 110 14.45 8.55 0.10
C VAL A 110 13.97 7.22 0.73
N GLY A 111 13.94 7.14 2.06
CA GLY A 111 13.36 6.01 2.78
C GLY A 111 11.90 5.75 2.45
N ASP A 112 11.07 6.78 2.26
CA ASP A 112 9.65 6.64 1.93
C ASP A 112 9.47 6.11 0.51
N PHE A 113 10.23 6.64 -0.46
CA PHE A 113 10.28 6.04 -1.80
C PHE A 113 10.69 4.55 -1.78
N ILE A 114 11.67 4.16 -0.95
CA ILE A 114 12.06 2.75 -0.81
C ILE A 114 10.89 1.92 -0.24
N ARG A 115 10.15 2.44 0.74
CA ARG A 115 8.96 1.77 1.31
C ARG A 115 7.86 1.61 0.26
N ASP A 116 7.68 2.59 -0.62
CA ASP A 116 6.72 2.52 -1.73
C ASP A 116 7.09 1.40 -2.72
N VAL A 117 8.37 1.30 -3.09
CA VAL A 117 8.90 0.23 -3.94
C VAL A 117 8.72 -1.15 -3.29
N ILE A 118 9.01 -1.26 -1.99
CA ILE A 118 8.79 -2.49 -1.21
C ILE A 118 7.30 -2.86 -1.24
N GLY A 119 6.41 -1.89 -1.00
CA GLY A 119 4.97 -2.08 -1.04
C GLY A 119 4.47 -2.56 -2.40
N ALA A 120 4.85 -1.87 -3.48
CA ALA A 120 4.50 -2.25 -4.85
C ALA A 120 4.95 -3.67 -5.19
N THR A 121 6.17 -4.02 -4.77
CA THR A 121 6.76 -5.36 -4.98
C THR A 121 6.03 -6.43 -4.17
N ALA A 122 5.69 -6.14 -2.90
CA ALA A 122 4.89 -7.03 -2.08
C ALA A 122 3.51 -7.28 -2.70
N GLY A 123 2.83 -6.24 -3.17
CA GLY A 123 1.56 -6.34 -3.91
C GLY A 123 1.67 -7.26 -5.13
N LEU A 124 2.75 -7.13 -5.91
CA LEU A 124 3.03 -7.99 -7.07
C LEU A 124 3.14 -9.46 -6.67
N LEU A 125 3.95 -9.76 -5.65
CA LEU A 125 4.14 -11.13 -5.17
C LEU A 125 2.83 -11.75 -4.68
N LEU A 126 2.03 -11.00 -3.92
CA LEU A 126 0.74 -11.44 -3.40
C LEU A 126 -0.26 -11.74 -4.54
N VAL A 127 -0.40 -10.83 -5.50
CA VAL A 127 -1.30 -11.03 -6.67
C VAL A 127 -0.84 -12.22 -7.51
N HIS A 128 0.47 -12.31 -7.77
CA HIS A 128 1.02 -13.40 -8.56
C HIS A 128 0.84 -14.75 -7.87
N ALA A 129 1.05 -14.82 -6.55
CA ALA A 129 0.80 -16.02 -5.75
C ALA A 129 -0.64 -16.52 -5.89
N VAL A 130 -1.63 -15.63 -5.75
CA VAL A 130 -3.06 -15.97 -5.85
C VAL A 130 -3.40 -16.50 -7.25
N ILE A 131 -2.88 -15.86 -8.31
CA ILE A 131 -3.16 -16.28 -9.68
C ILE A 131 -2.47 -17.62 -10.00
N LEU A 132 -1.23 -17.81 -9.55
CA LEU A 132 -0.49 -19.04 -9.76
C LEU A 132 -1.15 -20.22 -9.03
N HIS A 133 -1.60 -20.01 -7.80
CA HIS A 133 -2.34 -21.00 -7.01
C HIS A 133 -3.61 -21.49 -7.74
N LYS A 134 -4.35 -20.55 -8.37
CA LYS A 134 -5.55 -20.89 -9.16
C LYS A 134 -5.22 -21.68 -10.43
N ARG A 135 -4.08 -21.40 -11.08
CA ARG A 135 -3.69 -22.00 -12.37
C ARG A 135 -3.06 -23.40 -12.25
N HIS A 136 -2.27 -23.65 -11.20
CA HIS A 136 -1.47 -24.86 -11.07
C HIS A 136 -1.66 -25.55 -9.71
N ARG A 137 -2.83 -26.19 -9.53
CA ARG A 137 -3.22 -26.84 -8.27
C ARG A 137 -2.22 -27.84 -7.65
N PRO A 138 -1.43 -28.66 -8.38
CA PRO A 138 -0.50 -29.58 -7.73
C PRO A 138 0.81 -28.92 -7.24
N ARG A 139 1.10 -27.66 -7.58
CA ARG A 139 2.37 -26.98 -7.24
C ARG A 139 2.19 -25.85 -6.22
N TRP A 140 1.59 -26.15 -5.06
CA TRP A 140 1.26 -25.15 -4.03
C TRP A 140 2.47 -24.48 -3.35
N LYS A 141 3.66 -25.10 -3.40
CA LYS A 141 4.86 -24.58 -2.73
C LYS A 141 5.32 -23.22 -3.29
N ILE A 142 5.29 -23.06 -4.62
CA ILE A 142 5.71 -21.81 -5.28
C ILE A 142 4.78 -20.63 -4.92
N PRO A 143 3.44 -20.71 -5.09
CA PRO A 143 2.56 -19.62 -4.69
C PRO A 143 2.61 -19.35 -3.19
N LEU A 144 2.80 -20.38 -2.35
CA LEU A 144 2.99 -20.14 -0.92
C LEU A 144 4.28 -19.36 -0.64
N ALA A 145 5.40 -19.75 -1.24
CA ALA A 145 6.67 -19.04 -1.06
C ALA A 145 6.54 -17.56 -1.47
N LEU A 146 5.95 -17.28 -2.64
CA LEU A 146 5.69 -15.91 -3.11
C LEU A 146 4.80 -15.12 -2.15
N PHE A 147 3.73 -15.75 -1.66
CA PHE A 147 2.83 -15.12 -0.69
C PHE A 147 3.55 -14.78 0.62
N MET A 148 4.32 -15.73 1.16
CA MET A 148 5.11 -15.54 2.37
C MET A 148 6.17 -14.45 2.19
N THR A 149 6.87 -14.41 1.06
CA THR A 149 7.82 -13.35 0.75
C THR A 149 7.14 -11.98 0.71
N GLY A 150 5.98 -11.87 0.03
CA GLY A 150 5.21 -10.62 0.02
C GLY A 150 4.79 -10.18 1.43
N LEU A 151 4.33 -11.11 2.26
CA LEU A 151 3.96 -10.82 3.65
C LEU A 151 5.17 -10.38 4.49
N VAL A 152 6.32 -11.06 4.35
CA VAL A 152 7.55 -10.68 5.05
C VAL A 152 8.00 -9.27 4.67
N LEU A 153 7.92 -8.88 3.40
CA LEU A 153 8.26 -7.51 2.97
C LEU A 153 7.39 -6.45 3.66
N ILE A 154 6.07 -6.69 3.77
CA ILE A 154 5.17 -5.80 4.51
C ILE A 154 5.52 -5.75 6.00
N LEU A 155 5.76 -6.91 6.61
CA LEU A 155 6.12 -6.97 8.04
C LEU A 155 7.43 -6.25 8.33
N LEU A 156 8.43 -6.39 7.46
CA LEU A 156 9.71 -5.67 7.58
C LEU A 156 9.52 -4.16 7.48
N ALA A 157 8.66 -3.69 6.57
CA ALA A 157 8.38 -2.26 6.44
C ALA A 157 7.62 -1.67 7.64
N VAL A 158 6.75 -2.46 8.28
CA VAL A 158 5.95 -2.03 9.44
C VAL A 158 6.71 -2.19 10.78
N MET A 159 7.77 -3.02 10.80
CA MET A 159 8.51 -3.37 12.02
C MET A 159 9.05 -2.15 12.81
N PRO A 160 9.61 -1.09 12.19
CA PRO A 160 10.07 0.09 12.93
C PRO A 160 8.97 0.76 13.76
N ALA A 161 7.76 0.88 13.20
CA ALA A 161 6.62 1.43 13.94
C ALA A 161 6.21 0.54 15.12
N VAL A 162 6.24 -0.79 14.95
CA VAL A 162 5.96 -1.73 16.06
C VAL A 162 6.98 -1.58 17.18
N LEU A 163 8.27 -1.46 16.84
CA LEU A 163 9.32 -1.21 17.84
C LEU A 163 9.15 0.15 18.51
N CYS A 164 8.77 1.18 17.76
CA CYS A 164 8.52 2.51 18.31
C CYS A 164 7.34 2.49 19.30
N VAL A 165 6.22 1.89 18.92
CA VAL A 165 5.05 1.71 19.80
C VAL A 165 5.45 0.98 21.08
N ARG A 166 6.20 -0.12 20.95
CA ARG A 166 6.69 -0.88 22.11
C ARG A 166 7.56 -0.02 23.03
N ALA A 167 8.51 0.74 22.47
CA ALA A 167 9.39 1.62 23.23
C ALA A 167 8.61 2.72 23.96
N TYR A 168 7.56 3.27 23.34
CA TYR A 168 6.68 4.25 23.99
C TYR A 168 5.90 3.63 25.16
N ILE A 169 5.40 2.41 25.01
CA ILE A 169 4.73 1.66 26.10
C ILE A 169 5.72 1.39 27.24
N GLU A 170 6.92 0.88 26.94
CA GLU A 170 7.96 0.61 27.95
C GLU A 170 8.36 1.89 28.69
N ARG A 171 8.53 3.01 27.97
CA ARG A 171 8.79 4.33 28.57
C ARG A 171 7.66 4.75 29.51
N ALA A 172 6.40 4.61 29.09
CA ALA A 172 5.25 5.00 29.90
C ALA A 172 5.11 4.17 31.18
N LEU A 173 5.47 2.89 31.13
CA LEU A 173 5.47 1.99 32.28
C LEU A 173 6.66 2.25 33.23
N ALA A 174 7.84 2.53 32.69
CA ALA A 174 9.06 2.75 33.48
C ALA A 174 9.13 4.16 34.10
N PHE A 175 8.65 5.17 33.38
CA PHE A 175 8.69 6.57 33.79
C PHE A 175 7.30 7.21 33.63
N PRO A 176 6.34 6.88 34.51
CA PRO A 176 5.01 7.45 34.45
C PRO A 176 5.09 8.98 34.60
N GLN A 177 4.49 9.70 33.67
CA GLN A 177 4.49 11.16 33.67
C GLN A 177 3.57 11.65 34.78
N LEU A 178 4.16 12.17 35.86
CA LEU A 178 3.41 12.65 37.04
C LEU A 178 2.74 14.01 36.79
N ALA A 179 3.36 14.85 35.96
CA ALA A 179 2.83 16.12 35.49
C ALA A 179 3.43 16.47 34.13
N GLY A 180 2.62 17.02 33.22
CA GLY A 180 3.11 17.63 31.98
C GLY A 180 3.32 19.12 32.20
N CYS A 181 4.47 19.66 31.79
CA CYS A 181 4.66 21.12 31.67
C CYS A 181 4.12 21.65 30.34
N ASN A 182 3.45 20.80 29.54
CA ASN A 182 2.83 21.18 28.29
C ASN A 182 1.67 22.11 28.62
N SER A 183 1.88 23.40 28.40
CA SER A 183 0.85 24.38 28.62
C SER A 183 0.08 24.63 27.33
N HIS A 184 -1.23 24.86 27.44
CA HIS A 184 -2.07 25.24 26.30
C HIS A 184 -1.67 26.60 25.66
N TRP A 185 -0.66 27.29 26.19
CA TRP A 185 -0.19 28.59 25.68
C TRP A 185 1.06 28.49 24.80
N GLU A 186 1.60 27.29 24.53
CA GLU A 186 2.78 27.08 23.66
C GLU A 186 2.45 26.58 22.24
N THR A 187 1.19 26.30 21.91
CA THR A 187 0.78 25.92 20.53
C THR A 187 0.30 27.15 19.76
N TRP A 188 1.19 27.82 19.03
CA TRP A 188 0.88 28.85 18.02
C TRP A 188 1.45 28.43 16.67
#